data_AF-A0A6A6D925-F1
#
_entry.id   AF-A0A6A6D925-F1
#
_cell.length_a   1.000
_cell.length_b   1.000
_cell.length_c   1.000
_cell.angle_alpha   90.00
_cell.angle_beta   90.00
_cell.angle_gamma   90.00
#
_symmetry.space_group_name_H-M   'P 1'
#
loop_
_entity.id
_entity.type
_entity.pdbx_description
1 polymer ?
#
loop_
_entity_poly.entity_id
_entity_poly.type
_entity_poly.pdbx_seq_one_letter_code
_entity_poly.pdbx_strand_id
1 'polypeptide(L)'
;MYVIGKFCDAIDSRQPIYGLNTTPIYSNTGFIILAYALENITGKPYKDMLQRSVIDPLHLYSTSVSKPDDSRARIWKQETPRRKQSPPLPIYPLTIPSVGGIYSSANDISTLGRSILNSTLLPINTTRAWLKPTAFTSSLYGAVGRPWEIYRAILAAESANRIVDIFTKAGDLGLYHSILALMPDYNVSYTVLAGGQESHSWVDGLMADIVLPALEIVAQEETDAIYAGLYETTNSLNSSTTFTTDAAKPGLGIQNWINNGTNMRIALSKQFKFPANTSSIRVYPTNLQRSTENGTGIIILITI
;
A
#
# COMPACT_ATOMS: atom_id res chain seq x y z
N MET A 1 -9.96 -33.41 -9.59
CA MET A 1 -11.07 -33.50 -10.55
C MET A 1 -12.45 -33.59 -9.89
N TYR A 2 -12.67 -34.43 -8.88
CA TYR A 2 -14.01 -34.55 -8.23
C TYR A 2 -14.47 -33.31 -7.44
N VAL A 3 -13.53 -32.45 -6.99
CA VAL A 3 -13.83 -31.23 -6.22
C VAL A 3 -14.24 -30.05 -7.10
N ILE A 4 -13.67 -29.93 -8.31
CA ILE A 4 -13.98 -28.79 -9.20
C ILE A 4 -15.39 -28.92 -9.78
N GLY A 5 -15.84 -30.14 -10.13
CA GLY A 5 -17.20 -30.37 -10.62
C GLY A 5 -18.25 -29.91 -9.60
N LYS A 6 -18.11 -30.33 -8.33
CA LYS A 6 -19.01 -29.90 -7.25
C LYS A 6 -18.95 -28.39 -6.99
N PHE A 7 -17.78 -27.76 -7.16
CA PHE A 7 -17.64 -26.31 -7.03
C PHE A 7 -18.37 -25.57 -8.16
N CYS A 8 -18.22 -26.02 -9.40
CA CYS A 8 -18.93 -25.48 -10.56
C CYS A 8 -20.44 -25.65 -10.40
N ASP A 9 -20.94 -26.85 -10.07
CA ASP A 9 -22.36 -27.11 -9.84
C ASP A 9 -22.95 -26.18 -8.74
N ALA A 10 -22.16 -25.92 -7.69
CA ALA A 10 -22.55 -25.04 -6.59
C ALA A 10 -22.55 -23.55 -6.95
N ILE A 11 -21.82 -23.13 -8.00
CA ILE A 11 -21.82 -21.76 -8.50
C ILE A 11 -22.92 -21.57 -9.53
N ASP A 12 -23.10 -22.54 -10.43
CA ASP A 12 -24.11 -22.47 -11.50
C ASP A 12 -25.54 -22.37 -10.95
N SER A 13 -25.77 -22.86 -9.74
CA SER A 13 -27.05 -22.75 -9.04
C SER A 13 -27.27 -21.40 -8.33
N ARG A 14 -26.29 -20.50 -8.29
CA ARG A 14 -26.39 -19.20 -7.61
C ARG A 14 -26.67 -18.06 -8.58
N GLN A 15 -27.64 -17.23 -8.22
CA GLN A 15 -27.95 -16.01 -8.96
C GLN A 15 -26.95 -14.88 -8.62
N PRO A 16 -26.59 -14.02 -9.58
CA PRO A 16 -25.82 -12.80 -9.31
C PRO A 16 -26.56 -11.89 -8.33
N ILE A 17 -25.82 -11.28 -7.40
CA ILE A 17 -26.39 -10.34 -6.40
C ILE A 17 -26.42 -8.90 -6.95
N TYR A 18 -25.48 -8.56 -7.84
CA TYR A 18 -25.38 -7.25 -8.48
C TYR A 18 -25.05 -7.40 -9.96
N GLY A 19 -25.33 -6.35 -10.74
CA GLY A 19 -24.93 -6.26 -12.14
C GLY A 19 -23.42 -6.19 -12.31
N LEU A 20 -22.93 -6.53 -13.50
CA LEU A 20 -21.52 -6.42 -13.83
C LEU A 20 -21.06 -4.96 -13.70
N ASN A 21 -19.90 -4.75 -13.07
CA ASN A 21 -19.25 -3.44 -12.91
C ASN A 21 -20.09 -2.39 -12.17
N THR A 22 -21.09 -2.77 -11.36
CA THR A 22 -21.91 -1.79 -10.61
C THR A 22 -21.33 -1.45 -9.24
N THR A 23 -20.82 -2.44 -8.51
CA THR A 23 -20.27 -2.24 -7.17
C THR A 23 -19.22 -3.31 -6.86
N PRO A 24 -18.10 -2.96 -6.21
CA PRO A 24 -17.14 -3.96 -5.76
C PRO A 24 -17.69 -4.78 -4.59
N ILE A 25 -17.46 -6.10 -4.62
CA ILE A 25 -17.91 -7.02 -3.57
C ILE A 25 -16.79 -8.02 -3.27
N TYR A 26 -16.51 -8.20 -1.98
CA TYR A 26 -15.58 -9.23 -1.52
C TYR A 26 -16.08 -10.63 -1.90
N SER A 27 -15.21 -11.44 -2.53
CA SER A 27 -15.60 -12.78 -2.98
C SER A 27 -14.45 -13.78 -2.89
N ASN A 28 -14.46 -14.61 -1.85
CA ASN A 28 -13.60 -15.79 -1.77
C ASN A 28 -13.80 -16.71 -2.99
N THR A 29 -15.04 -16.89 -3.43
CA THR A 29 -15.35 -17.66 -4.64
C THR A 29 -14.64 -17.10 -5.88
N GLY A 30 -14.58 -15.77 -6.01
CA GLY A 30 -13.85 -15.11 -7.09
C GLY A 30 -12.35 -15.45 -7.09
N PHE A 31 -11.71 -15.48 -5.92
CA PHE A 31 -10.31 -15.89 -5.78
C PHE A 31 -10.08 -17.39 -6.03
N ILE A 32 -11.04 -18.27 -5.71
CA ILE A 32 -10.98 -19.69 -6.07
C ILE A 32 -11.02 -19.84 -7.61
N ILE A 33 -11.95 -19.15 -8.27
CA ILE A 33 -12.05 -19.14 -9.74
C ILE A 33 -10.75 -18.61 -10.36
N LEU A 34 -10.19 -17.51 -9.81
CA LEU A 34 -8.93 -16.95 -10.27
C LEU A 34 -7.79 -17.97 -10.16
N ALA A 35 -7.69 -18.70 -9.05
CA ALA A 35 -6.68 -19.75 -8.89
C ALA A 35 -6.85 -20.85 -9.93
N TYR A 36 -8.07 -21.35 -10.16
CA TYR A 36 -8.33 -22.36 -11.20
C TYR A 36 -8.01 -21.85 -12.61
N ALA A 37 -8.32 -20.59 -12.91
CA ALA A 37 -7.95 -19.98 -14.19
C ALA A 37 -6.43 -19.94 -14.37
N LEU A 38 -5.68 -19.54 -13.34
CA LEU A 38 -4.21 -19.53 -13.37
C LEU A 38 -3.64 -20.94 -13.54
N GLU A 39 -4.17 -21.93 -12.82
CA GLU A 39 -3.73 -23.32 -12.96
C GLU A 39 -3.97 -23.85 -14.39
N ASN A 40 -5.12 -23.52 -14.99
CA ASN A 40 -5.45 -23.90 -16.35
C ASN A 40 -4.58 -23.20 -17.40
N ILE A 41 -4.33 -21.88 -17.25
CA ILE A 41 -3.51 -21.09 -18.19
C ILE A 41 -2.05 -21.55 -18.14
N THR A 42 -1.53 -21.85 -16.96
CA THR A 42 -0.10 -22.16 -16.77
C THR A 42 0.22 -23.65 -16.81
N GLY A 43 -0.79 -24.51 -16.67
CA GLY A 43 -0.62 -25.95 -16.47
C GLY A 43 0.07 -26.32 -15.15
N LYS A 44 0.16 -25.38 -14.20
CA LYS A 44 0.87 -25.56 -12.93
C LYS A 44 -0.06 -25.42 -11.73
N PRO A 45 0.06 -26.26 -10.69
CA PRO A 45 -0.68 -26.09 -9.45
C PRO A 45 -0.42 -24.74 -8.77
N TYR A 46 -1.43 -24.17 -8.12
CA TYR A 46 -1.34 -22.88 -7.41
C TYR A 46 -0.20 -22.85 -6.41
N LYS A 47 -0.01 -23.93 -5.64
CA LYS A 47 1.08 -24.03 -4.65
C LYS A 47 2.46 -23.86 -5.30
N ASP A 48 2.65 -24.42 -6.51
CA ASP A 48 3.93 -24.40 -7.20
C ASP A 48 4.18 -23.03 -7.81
N MET A 49 3.11 -22.35 -8.29
CA MET A 49 3.18 -20.96 -8.72
C MET A 49 3.53 -20.03 -7.56
N LEU A 50 2.87 -20.15 -6.41
CA LEU A 50 3.18 -19.37 -5.21
C LEU A 50 4.63 -19.59 -4.77
N GLN A 51 5.07 -20.86 -4.75
CA GLN A 51 6.43 -21.22 -4.36
C GLN A 51 7.45 -20.53 -5.27
N ARG A 52 7.34 -20.71 -6.59
CA ARG A 52 8.35 -20.25 -7.55
C ARG A 52 8.32 -18.75 -7.83
N SER A 53 7.14 -18.13 -7.76
CA SER A 53 6.97 -16.73 -8.16
C SER A 53 7.09 -15.75 -6.99
N VAL A 54 6.93 -16.21 -5.74
CA VAL A 54 6.91 -15.34 -4.56
C VAL A 54 7.80 -15.87 -3.44
N ILE A 55 7.64 -17.13 -3.01
CA ILE A 55 8.33 -17.65 -1.83
C ILE A 55 9.83 -17.82 -2.08
N ASP A 56 10.22 -18.52 -3.14
CA ASP A 56 11.62 -18.80 -3.45
C ASP A 56 12.42 -17.51 -3.75
N PRO A 57 11.94 -16.59 -4.62
CA PRO A 57 12.70 -15.39 -4.97
C PRO A 57 12.86 -14.40 -3.81
N LEU A 58 11.96 -14.43 -2.83
CA LEU A 58 12.01 -13.57 -1.64
C LEU A 58 12.52 -14.28 -0.39
N HIS A 59 12.91 -15.56 -0.52
CA HIS A 59 13.42 -16.36 0.58
C HIS A 59 12.48 -16.42 1.80
N LEU A 60 11.18 -16.61 1.55
CA LEU A 60 10.15 -16.64 2.60
C LEU A 60 10.08 -18.03 3.27
N TYR A 61 11.11 -18.39 4.03
CA TYR A 61 11.32 -19.74 4.59
C TYR A 61 10.31 -20.22 5.64
N SER A 62 9.44 -19.32 6.10
CA SER A 62 8.36 -19.60 7.04
C SER A 62 6.98 -19.39 6.41
N THR A 63 6.89 -19.20 5.09
CA THR A 63 5.63 -19.16 4.34
C THR A 63 5.33 -20.51 3.69
N SER A 64 4.10 -21.02 3.85
CA SER A 64 3.69 -22.30 3.26
C SER A 64 2.17 -22.43 3.11
N VAL A 65 1.73 -23.23 2.13
CA VAL A 65 0.32 -23.63 1.95
C VAL A 65 -0.09 -24.78 2.88
N SER A 66 0.86 -25.35 3.61
CA SER A 66 0.64 -26.43 4.57
C SER A 66 0.95 -25.94 5.98
N LYS A 67 0.22 -26.49 6.95
CA LYS A 67 0.46 -26.20 8.36
C LYS A 67 1.94 -26.45 8.71
N PRO A 68 2.67 -25.48 9.28
CA PRO A 68 4.03 -25.70 9.73
C PRO A 68 4.06 -26.59 10.99
N ASP A 69 5.23 -27.13 11.29
CA ASP A 69 5.45 -27.95 12.49
C ASP A 69 5.15 -27.14 13.77
N ASP A 70 4.52 -27.78 14.76
CA ASP A 70 4.12 -27.14 16.02
C ASP A 70 5.33 -26.67 16.85
N SER A 71 6.55 -27.19 16.60
CA SER A 71 7.80 -26.67 17.17
C SER A 71 8.20 -25.29 16.66
N ARG A 72 7.75 -24.92 15.44
CA ARG A 72 8.09 -23.64 14.79
C ARG A 72 7.05 -22.56 15.05
N ALA A 73 5.80 -22.95 15.30
CA ALA A 73 4.72 -22.02 15.57
C ALA A 73 3.69 -22.64 16.52
N ARG A 74 3.27 -21.87 17.53
CA ARG A 74 2.12 -22.23 18.36
C ARG A 74 0.84 -21.99 17.58
N ILE A 75 0.42 -22.99 16.82
CA ILE A 75 -0.86 -22.97 16.12
C ILE A 75 -1.92 -23.51 17.08
N TRP A 76 -2.68 -22.60 17.69
CA TRP A 76 -3.85 -22.91 18.48
C TRP A 76 -4.79 -23.80 17.67
N LYS A 77 -5.17 -24.93 18.25
CA LYS A 77 -6.24 -25.77 17.71
C LYS A 77 -7.51 -24.93 17.72
N GLN A 78 -8.26 -24.91 16.62
CA GLN A 78 -9.57 -24.25 16.56
C GLN A 78 -10.61 -25.04 17.40
N GLU A 79 -10.38 -25.19 18.70
CA GLU A 79 -11.38 -25.68 19.64
C GLU A 79 -12.18 -24.49 20.14
N THR A 80 -13.07 -23.96 19.30
CA THR A 80 -14.04 -22.95 19.74
C THR A 80 -15.13 -23.65 20.58
N PRO A 81 -15.34 -23.28 21.86
CA PRO A 81 -16.41 -23.87 22.70
C PRO A 81 -17.82 -23.62 22.13
N ARG A 82 -18.01 -22.53 21.38
CA ARG A 82 -19.27 -22.20 20.68
C ARG A 82 -19.64 -23.16 19.53
N ARG A 83 -18.72 -24.00 19.04
CA ARG A 83 -18.98 -24.90 17.90
C ARG A 83 -19.68 -26.22 18.25
N LYS A 84 -19.96 -26.50 19.53
CA LYS A 84 -20.64 -27.75 19.91
C LYS A 84 -22.11 -27.82 19.44
N GLN A 85 -22.71 -26.72 18.98
CA GLN A 85 -24.15 -26.63 18.67
C GLN A 85 -24.50 -26.21 17.23
N SER A 86 -23.51 -25.99 16.36
CA SER A 86 -23.77 -25.71 14.95
C SER A 86 -23.19 -26.85 14.10
N PRO A 87 -23.93 -27.40 13.12
CA PRO A 87 -23.33 -28.32 12.17
C PRO A 87 -22.09 -27.64 11.58
N PRO A 88 -20.96 -28.34 11.43
CA PRO A 88 -19.77 -27.74 10.85
C PRO A 88 -20.15 -27.22 9.47
N LEU A 89 -20.27 -25.90 9.32
CA LEU A 89 -20.12 -25.27 8.00
C LEU A 89 -18.84 -25.91 7.44
N PRO A 90 -18.88 -26.55 6.26
CA PRO A 90 -17.71 -27.24 5.76
C PRO A 90 -16.59 -26.19 5.72
N ILE A 91 -15.59 -26.36 6.59
CA ILE A 91 -14.40 -25.49 6.73
C ILE A 91 -13.51 -25.61 5.47
N TYR A 92 -14.00 -26.32 4.46
CA TYR A 92 -13.34 -26.69 3.22
C TYR A 92 -13.01 -25.54 2.26
N PRO A 93 -13.65 -24.35 2.26
CA PRO A 93 -13.18 -23.26 1.41
C PRO A 93 -12.06 -22.43 2.05
N LEU A 94 -12.13 -22.11 3.35
CA LEU A 94 -11.26 -21.08 3.95
C LEU A 94 -9.83 -21.55 4.28
N THR A 95 -9.57 -22.85 4.18
CA THR A 95 -8.21 -23.42 4.23
C THR A 95 -7.59 -23.58 2.84
N ILE A 96 -8.32 -23.23 1.77
CA ILE A 96 -7.75 -23.22 0.42
C ILE A 96 -6.73 -22.08 0.35
N PRO A 97 -5.49 -22.34 -0.10
CA PRO A 97 -4.43 -21.33 -0.12
C PRO A 97 -4.80 -20.03 -0.86
N SER A 98 -5.63 -20.10 -1.90
CA SER A 98 -6.05 -18.93 -2.68
C SER A 98 -7.01 -17.98 -1.95
N VAL A 99 -7.57 -18.36 -0.79
CA VAL A 99 -8.57 -17.58 -0.05
C VAL A 99 -8.25 -17.42 1.44
N GLY A 100 -6.97 -17.53 1.81
CA GLY A 100 -6.52 -17.32 3.20
C GLY A 100 -5.94 -18.55 3.89
N GLY A 101 -5.75 -19.66 3.17
CA GLY A 101 -5.14 -20.89 3.71
C GLY A 101 -3.61 -20.90 3.77
N ILE A 102 -2.94 -19.75 3.72
CA ILE A 102 -1.47 -19.65 3.73
C ILE A 102 -0.98 -19.34 5.14
N TYR A 103 0.01 -20.08 5.60
CA TYR A 103 0.74 -19.83 6.84
C TYR A 103 1.96 -18.99 6.56
N SER A 104 2.30 -18.06 7.45
CA SER A 104 3.51 -17.23 7.32
C SER A 104 4.00 -16.72 8.68
N SER A 105 5.21 -16.15 8.69
CA SER A 105 5.75 -15.41 9.84
C SER A 105 5.60 -13.90 9.63
N ALA A 106 5.65 -13.13 10.72
CA ALA A 106 5.66 -11.67 10.63
C ALA A 106 6.88 -11.16 9.85
N ASN A 107 8.03 -11.82 9.98
CA ASN A 107 9.25 -11.47 9.26
C ASN A 107 9.09 -11.66 7.74
N ASP A 108 8.46 -12.75 7.31
CA ASP A 108 8.30 -13.09 5.90
C ASP A 108 7.27 -12.16 5.23
N ILE A 109 6.15 -11.88 5.90
CA ILE A 109 5.19 -10.89 5.40
C ILE A 109 5.79 -9.48 5.38
N SER A 110 6.60 -9.11 6.38
CA SER A 110 7.34 -7.83 6.34
C SER A 110 8.33 -7.78 5.18
N THR A 111 8.96 -8.92 4.84
CA THR A 111 9.84 -9.05 3.67
C THR A 111 9.05 -8.91 2.36
N LEU A 112 7.86 -9.50 2.28
CA LEU A 112 6.93 -9.30 1.18
C LEU A 112 6.54 -7.82 1.05
N GLY A 113 6.21 -7.14 2.15
CA GLY A 113 5.87 -5.72 2.15
C GLY A 113 6.98 -4.83 1.58
N ARG A 114 8.22 -5.03 2.07
CA ARG A 114 9.41 -4.34 1.53
C ARG A 114 9.65 -4.66 0.06
N SER A 115 9.48 -5.92 -0.34
CA SER A 115 9.65 -6.36 -1.73
C SER A 115 8.67 -5.67 -2.69
N ILE A 116 7.41 -5.50 -2.26
CA ILE A 116 6.41 -4.76 -3.03
C ILE A 116 6.83 -3.30 -3.18
N LEU A 117 7.15 -2.62 -2.07
CA LEU A 117 7.53 -1.21 -2.09
C LEU A 117 8.79 -0.95 -2.94
N ASN A 118 9.77 -1.84 -2.86
CA ASN A 118 11.00 -1.80 -3.67
C ASN A 118 10.82 -2.29 -5.11
N SER A 119 9.64 -2.80 -5.48
CA SER A 119 9.40 -3.41 -6.80
C SER A 119 10.42 -4.50 -7.14
N THR A 120 10.70 -5.39 -6.18
CA THR A 120 11.73 -6.44 -6.34
C THR A 120 11.30 -7.52 -7.33
N LEU A 121 10.02 -7.90 -7.35
CA LEU A 121 9.51 -8.96 -8.24
C LEU A 121 8.86 -8.45 -9.52
N LEU A 122 8.35 -7.23 -9.51
CA LEU A 122 7.62 -6.62 -10.63
C LEU A 122 8.36 -5.37 -11.11
N PRO A 123 8.33 -5.05 -12.40
CA PRO A 123 8.82 -3.76 -12.87
C PRO A 123 8.15 -2.60 -12.10
N ILE A 124 8.92 -1.57 -11.76
CA ILE A 124 8.45 -0.43 -10.96
C ILE A 124 7.15 0.20 -11.49
N ASN A 125 7.00 0.29 -12.83
CA ASN A 125 5.77 0.81 -13.43
C ASN A 125 4.56 -0.09 -13.15
N THR A 126 4.75 -1.41 -13.24
CA THR A 126 3.71 -2.41 -12.94
C THR A 126 3.32 -2.35 -11.48
N THR A 127 4.28 -2.27 -10.55
CA THR A 127 3.99 -2.11 -9.12
C THR A 127 3.22 -0.82 -8.84
N ARG A 128 3.65 0.31 -9.43
CA ARG A 128 2.97 1.60 -9.27
C ARG A 128 1.55 1.58 -9.80
N ALA A 129 1.30 0.90 -10.93
CA ALA A 129 -0.04 0.71 -11.48
C ALA A 129 -0.89 -0.24 -10.64
N TRP A 130 -0.25 -1.23 -9.99
CA TRP A 130 -0.90 -2.16 -9.09
C TRP A 130 -1.35 -1.51 -7.78
N LEU A 131 -0.56 -0.57 -7.25
CA LEU A 131 -0.87 0.29 -6.11
C LEU A 131 -1.72 1.50 -6.51
N LYS A 132 -2.85 1.23 -7.19
CA LYS A 132 -3.89 2.22 -7.50
C LYS A 132 -5.28 1.65 -7.21
N PRO A 133 -6.25 2.52 -6.81
CA PRO A 133 -7.62 2.10 -6.67
C PRO A 133 -8.20 1.69 -8.02
N THR A 134 -9.04 0.68 -8.03
CA THR A 134 -9.86 0.27 -9.17
C THR A 134 -11.31 0.70 -9.05
N ALA A 135 -11.82 0.89 -7.83
CA ALA A 135 -13.14 1.44 -7.58
C ALA A 135 -13.15 2.17 -6.23
N PHE A 136 -13.92 3.24 -6.14
CA PHE A 136 -14.25 3.85 -4.86
C PHE A 136 -15.40 3.10 -4.21
N THR A 137 -15.44 3.15 -2.88
CA THR A 137 -16.61 2.70 -2.12
C THR A 137 -17.58 3.88 -1.94
N SER A 138 -18.70 3.66 -1.26
CA SER A 138 -19.58 4.76 -0.81
C SER A 138 -18.96 5.62 0.30
N SER A 139 -17.79 5.23 0.83
CA SER A 139 -17.03 6.01 1.81
C SER A 139 -16.00 6.91 1.12
N LEU A 140 -15.90 8.16 1.58
CA LEU A 140 -14.83 9.08 1.18
C LEU A 140 -13.44 8.60 1.62
N TYR A 141 -13.39 7.67 2.58
CA TYR A 141 -12.17 7.15 3.19
C TYR A 141 -11.76 5.76 2.66
N GLY A 142 -12.56 5.17 1.76
CA GLY A 142 -12.40 3.79 1.35
C GLY A 142 -12.40 3.61 -0.17
N ALA A 143 -11.39 2.91 -0.68
CA ALA A 143 -11.35 2.43 -2.05
C ALA A 143 -10.91 0.96 -2.08
N VAL A 144 -11.10 0.30 -3.23
CA VAL A 144 -10.62 -1.07 -3.45
C VAL A 144 -9.71 -1.11 -4.67
N GLY A 145 -8.67 -1.94 -4.59
CA GLY A 145 -7.70 -2.21 -5.65
C GLY A 145 -7.66 -3.70 -6.03
N ARG A 146 -6.48 -4.19 -6.43
CA ARG A 146 -6.28 -5.56 -6.94
C ARG A 146 -5.31 -6.40 -6.07
N PRO A 147 -5.56 -6.76 -4.80
CA PRO A 147 -6.86 -6.84 -4.15
C PRO A 147 -6.99 -5.90 -2.95
N TRP A 148 -6.23 -4.81 -2.96
CA TRP A 148 -6.05 -3.91 -1.82
C TRP A 148 -7.37 -3.37 -1.27
N GLU A 149 -7.51 -3.42 0.05
CA GLU A 149 -8.38 -2.53 0.82
C GLU A 149 -7.60 -1.23 1.00
N ILE A 150 -8.12 -0.11 0.50
CA ILE A 150 -7.38 1.15 0.48
C ILE A 150 -8.06 2.11 1.44
N TYR A 151 -7.34 2.48 2.50
CA TYR A 151 -7.79 3.42 3.50
C TYR A 151 -7.15 4.76 3.28
N ARG A 152 -7.96 5.81 3.30
CA ARG A 152 -7.50 7.18 3.16
C ARG A 152 -7.43 7.85 4.51
N ALA A 153 -6.20 8.10 4.98
CA ALA A 153 -5.94 8.87 6.17
C ALA A 153 -5.86 10.36 5.85
N ILE A 154 -6.56 11.18 6.63
CA ILE A 154 -6.47 12.64 6.58
C ILE A 154 -5.64 13.10 7.77
N LEU A 155 -4.48 13.70 7.49
CA LEU A 155 -3.58 14.16 8.53
C LEU A 155 -3.89 15.62 8.87
N ALA A 156 -4.32 15.80 10.13
CA ALA A 156 -5.01 16.97 10.64
C ALA A 156 -4.10 18.16 11.02
N ALA A 157 -3.05 18.45 10.24
CA ALA A 157 -2.57 19.83 10.23
C ALA A 157 -3.66 20.65 9.53
N GLU A 158 -4.40 21.47 10.29
CA GLU A 158 -5.68 22.13 9.92
C GLU A 158 -5.70 22.91 8.59
N SER A 159 -4.57 23.04 7.89
CA SER A 159 -4.45 23.70 6.58
C SER A 159 -3.72 22.91 5.49
N ALA A 160 -3.20 21.70 5.78
CA ALA A 160 -2.40 20.93 4.81
C ALA A 160 -3.26 20.07 3.87
N ASN A 161 -4.48 19.68 4.28
CA ASN A 161 -5.31 18.68 3.59
C ASN A 161 -4.50 17.47 3.11
N ARG A 162 -3.53 17.03 3.93
CA ARG A 162 -2.61 15.96 3.58
C ARG A 162 -3.36 14.64 3.65
N ILE A 163 -3.52 14.04 2.47
CA ILE A 163 -4.20 12.76 2.29
C ILE A 163 -3.15 11.71 2.02
N VAL A 164 -3.16 10.63 2.80
CA VAL A 164 -2.30 9.45 2.60
C VAL A 164 -3.19 8.25 2.32
N ASP A 165 -2.92 7.55 1.22
CA ASP A 165 -3.57 6.27 0.93
C ASP A 165 -2.72 5.12 1.50
N ILE A 166 -3.32 4.31 2.37
CA ILE A 166 -2.75 3.12 2.99
C ILE A 166 -3.33 1.90 2.29
N PHE A 167 -2.48 1.11 1.65
CA PHE A 167 -2.88 -0.10 0.93
C PHE A 167 -2.76 -1.29 1.87
N THR A 168 -3.90 -1.87 2.24
CA THR A 168 -3.95 -2.96 3.21
C THR A 168 -4.59 -4.21 2.63
N LYS A 169 -4.31 -5.33 3.28
CA LYS A 169 -5.15 -6.52 3.17
C LYS A 169 -5.24 -7.18 4.53
N ALA A 170 -6.44 -7.14 5.11
CA ALA A 170 -6.76 -7.88 6.31
C ALA A 170 -7.17 -9.33 5.99
N GLY A 171 -7.05 -10.22 6.98
CA GLY A 171 -7.46 -11.61 6.87
C GLY A 171 -7.74 -12.23 8.23
N ASP A 172 -8.91 -12.85 8.35
CA ASP A 172 -9.37 -13.53 9.56
C ASP A 172 -9.68 -15.00 9.28
N LEU A 173 -9.12 -15.88 10.11
CA LEU A 173 -9.39 -17.32 10.05
C LEU A 173 -9.51 -17.91 11.45
N GLY A 174 -10.73 -17.98 11.97
CA GLY A 174 -10.99 -18.53 13.31
C GLY A 174 -10.43 -17.61 14.40
N LEU A 175 -9.36 -18.05 15.06
CA LEU A 175 -8.71 -17.30 16.16
C LEU A 175 -7.57 -16.40 15.67
N TYR A 176 -7.31 -16.38 14.36
CA TYR A 176 -6.19 -15.66 13.77
C TYR A 176 -6.66 -14.44 13.01
N HIS A 177 -5.94 -13.35 13.20
CA HIS A 177 -6.07 -12.11 12.48
C HIS A 177 -4.72 -11.72 11.89
N SER A 178 -4.74 -11.17 10.68
CA SER A 178 -3.55 -10.72 9.98
C SER A 178 -3.84 -9.47 9.17
N ILE A 179 -2.87 -8.57 9.09
CA ILE A 179 -2.88 -7.47 8.14
C ILE A 179 -1.47 -7.25 7.59
N LEU A 180 -1.38 -7.02 6.29
CA LEU A 180 -0.26 -6.34 5.65
C LEU A 180 -0.72 -4.95 5.27
N ALA A 181 0.03 -3.92 5.64
CA ALA A 181 -0.23 -2.53 5.26
C ALA A 181 1.01 -1.93 4.59
N LEU A 182 0.79 -1.22 3.48
CA LEU A 182 1.80 -0.52 2.70
C LEU A 182 1.45 0.97 2.65
N MET A 183 2.45 1.81 2.87
CA MET A 183 2.35 3.27 2.74
C MET A 183 3.43 3.74 1.76
N PRO A 184 3.14 3.72 0.44
CA PRO A 184 4.13 4.02 -0.59
C PRO A 184 4.78 5.40 -0.47
N ASP A 185 4.04 6.39 0.03
CA ASP A 185 4.53 7.76 0.21
C ASP A 185 5.75 7.85 1.14
N TYR A 186 5.87 6.94 2.11
CA TYR A 186 7.00 6.89 3.06
C TYR A 186 7.95 5.73 2.79
N ASN A 187 7.66 4.89 1.80
CA ASN A 187 8.36 3.63 1.59
C ASN A 187 8.35 2.72 2.85
N VAL A 188 7.24 2.72 3.60
CA VAL A 188 7.08 1.94 4.84
C VAL A 188 5.96 0.91 4.70
N SER A 189 6.19 -0.28 5.25
CA SER A 189 5.17 -1.32 5.42
C SER A 189 5.17 -1.83 6.86
N TYR A 190 4.02 -2.23 7.37
CA TYR A 190 3.92 -2.97 8.62
C TYR A 190 3.05 -4.22 8.48
N THR A 191 3.22 -5.13 9.42
CA THR A 191 2.44 -6.36 9.51
C THR A 191 2.01 -6.59 10.94
N VAL A 192 0.76 -6.99 11.13
CA VAL A 192 0.26 -7.50 12.40
C VAL A 192 -0.19 -8.93 12.19
N LEU A 193 0.28 -9.84 13.04
CA LEU A 193 -0.20 -11.21 13.14
C LEU A 193 -0.63 -11.46 14.58
N ALA A 194 -1.92 -11.69 14.78
CA ALA A 194 -2.51 -11.89 16.10
C ALA A 194 -3.26 -13.22 16.18
N GLY A 195 -3.19 -13.87 17.34
CA GLY A 195 -3.87 -15.12 17.64
C GLY A 195 -4.54 -15.02 19.02
N GLY A 196 -5.83 -15.33 19.11
CA GLY A 196 -6.62 -15.05 20.31
C GLY A 196 -8.10 -15.40 20.16
N GLN A 197 -8.80 -15.53 21.30
CA GLN A 197 -10.27 -15.67 21.31
C GLN A 197 -11.00 -14.35 21.08
N GLU A 198 -10.33 -13.23 21.31
CA GLU A 198 -10.88 -11.88 21.15
C GLU A 198 -10.69 -11.35 19.73
N SER A 199 -11.43 -10.29 19.39
CA SER A 199 -11.16 -9.56 18.15
C SER A 199 -9.83 -8.81 18.25
N HIS A 200 -9.05 -8.83 17.16
CA HIS A 200 -7.77 -8.13 17.07
C HIS A 200 -7.78 -7.01 16.03
N SER A 201 -8.90 -6.81 15.31
CA SER A 201 -8.99 -5.83 14.21
C SER A 201 -8.82 -4.37 14.65
N TRP A 202 -8.95 -4.09 15.95
CA TRP A 202 -8.69 -2.76 16.51
C TRP A 202 -7.21 -2.38 16.46
N VAL A 203 -6.31 -3.37 16.41
CA VAL A 203 -4.86 -3.13 16.33
C VAL A 203 -4.50 -2.46 15.01
N ASP A 204 -5.23 -2.74 13.93
CA ASP A 204 -4.96 -2.19 12.60
C ASP A 204 -5.05 -0.66 12.59
N GLY A 205 -6.14 -0.13 13.15
CA GLY A 205 -6.36 1.31 13.28
C GLY A 205 -5.36 1.95 14.25
N LEU A 206 -5.12 1.31 15.40
CA LEU A 206 -4.16 1.82 16.38
C LEU A 206 -2.74 1.93 15.80
N MET A 207 -2.31 0.94 15.02
CA MET A 207 -1.00 0.98 14.36
C MET A 207 -0.91 2.14 13.37
N ALA A 208 -1.96 2.38 12.57
CA ALA A 208 -1.99 3.51 11.65
C ALA A 208 -1.98 4.85 12.41
N ASP A 209 -2.78 4.98 13.48
CA ASP A 209 -2.87 6.20 14.29
C ASP A 209 -1.57 6.57 15.00
N ILE A 210 -0.73 5.57 15.35
CA ILE A 210 0.58 5.79 15.96
C ILE A 210 1.66 6.06 14.90
N VAL A 211 1.74 5.20 13.88
CA VAL A 211 2.85 5.20 12.93
C VAL A 211 2.74 6.38 11.96
N LEU A 212 1.54 6.69 11.48
CA LEU A 212 1.38 7.66 10.40
C LEU A 212 1.77 9.10 10.81
N PRO A 213 1.37 9.63 11.98
CA PRO A 213 1.84 10.95 12.42
C PRO A 213 3.36 11.00 12.60
N ALA A 214 3.96 9.93 13.12
CA ALA A 214 5.41 9.86 13.30
C ALA A 214 6.14 9.86 11.95
N LEU A 215 5.61 9.16 10.94
CA LEU A 215 6.19 9.16 9.60
C LEU A 215 6.12 10.53 8.93
N GLU A 216 5.06 11.32 9.12
CA GLU A 216 5.03 12.69 8.58
C GLU A 216 6.06 13.60 9.24
N ILE A 217 6.21 13.51 10.57
CA ILE A 217 7.22 14.30 11.29
C ILE A 217 8.62 13.96 10.74
N VAL A 218 8.95 12.68 10.67
CA VAL A 218 10.26 12.23 10.14
C VAL A 218 10.44 12.64 8.68
N ALA A 219 9.43 12.47 7.84
CA ALA A 219 9.50 12.86 6.43
C ALA A 219 9.75 14.37 6.28
N GLN A 220 9.14 15.20 7.13
CA GLN A 220 9.38 16.63 7.15
C GLN A 220 10.80 16.97 7.63
N GLU A 221 11.26 16.38 8.74
CA GLU A 221 12.60 16.60 9.29
C GLU A 221 13.70 16.20 8.28
N GLU A 222 13.56 15.04 7.64
CA GLU A 222 14.49 14.58 6.61
C GLU A 222 14.46 15.47 5.36
N THR A 223 13.27 15.90 4.94
CA THR A 223 13.14 16.82 3.80
C THR A 223 13.80 18.17 4.08
N ASP A 224 13.63 18.70 5.29
CA ASP A 224 14.26 19.95 5.70
C ASP A 224 15.79 19.82 5.72
N ALA A 225 16.29 18.77 6.39
CA ALA A 225 17.73 18.53 6.52
C ALA A 225 18.44 18.31 5.17
N ILE A 226 17.76 17.69 4.20
CA ILE A 226 18.37 17.35 2.90
C ILE A 226 18.19 18.46 1.87
N TYR A 227 17.02 19.11 1.83
CA TYR A 227 16.63 19.96 0.69
C TYR A 227 16.39 21.42 1.04
N ALA A 228 16.10 21.78 2.29
CA ALA A 228 15.90 23.18 2.65
C ALA A 228 17.23 23.96 2.63
N GLY A 229 17.14 25.26 2.37
CA GLY A 229 18.30 26.14 2.34
C GLY A 229 18.41 26.98 1.07
N LEU A 230 19.50 27.75 1.01
CA LEU A 230 19.82 28.68 -0.07
C LEU A 230 20.69 27.98 -1.11
N TYR A 231 20.23 27.98 -2.35
CA TYR A 231 20.91 27.48 -3.53
C TYR A 231 21.26 28.66 -4.42
N GLU A 232 22.54 28.87 -4.68
CA GLU A 232 23.04 29.99 -5.48
C GLU A 232 24.00 29.49 -6.55
N THR A 233 24.02 30.18 -7.68
CA THR A 233 25.00 29.89 -8.72
C THR A 233 26.40 30.30 -8.26
N THR A 234 27.38 29.45 -8.56
CA THR A 234 28.80 29.72 -8.25
C THR A 234 29.50 30.61 -9.28
N ASN A 235 28.83 30.88 -10.41
CA ASN A 235 29.31 31.79 -11.45
C ASN A 235 28.72 33.21 -11.26
N SER A 236 28.99 34.12 -12.18
CA SER A 236 28.50 35.50 -12.15
C SER A 236 27.01 35.66 -12.49
N LEU A 237 26.26 34.56 -12.67
CA LEU A 237 24.83 34.63 -12.94
C LEU A 237 24.11 35.07 -11.66
N ASN A 238 23.16 36.00 -11.79
CA ASN A 238 22.32 36.40 -10.66
C ASN A 238 21.14 35.42 -10.54
N SER A 239 21.38 34.23 -10.01
CA SER A 239 20.36 33.19 -9.83
C SER A 239 20.45 32.56 -8.45
N SER A 240 19.34 32.56 -7.74
CA SER A 240 19.24 32.00 -6.39
C SER A 240 17.85 31.46 -6.10
N THR A 241 17.76 30.42 -5.28
CA THR A 241 16.50 29.87 -4.79
C THR A 241 16.66 29.49 -3.32
N THR A 242 15.68 29.84 -2.49
CA THR A 242 15.63 29.38 -1.10
C THR A 242 14.46 28.42 -0.93
N PHE A 243 14.76 27.18 -0.55
CA PHE A 243 13.76 26.18 -0.22
C PHE A 243 13.52 26.11 1.28
N THR A 244 12.27 25.86 1.68
CA THR A 244 11.86 25.79 3.10
C THR A 244 10.78 24.73 3.29
N THR A 245 10.83 23.96 4.37
CA THR A 245 9.68 23.15 4.80
C THR A 245 8.67 23.99 5.59
N ASP A 246 7.43 23.49 5.70
CA ASP A 246 6.35 24.15 6.44
C ASP A 246 5.41 23.06 6.98
N ALA A 247 5.31 22.95 8.30
CA ALA A 247 4.52 21.89 8.95
C ALA A 247 3.02 21.96 8.61
N ALA A 248 2.55 23.12 8.17
CA ALA A 248 1.15 23.34 7.83
C ALA A 248 0.84 23.03 6.35
N LYS A 249 1.83 22.71 5.51
CA LYS A 249 1.65 22.63 4.06
C LYS A 249 2.48 21.53 3.40
N PRO A 250 1.90 20.73 2.49
CA PRO A 250 2.65 19.71 1.77
C PRO A 250 3.66 20.32 0.78
N GLY A 251 4.67 19.54 0.42
CA GLY A 251 5.70 19.92 -0.54
C GLY A 251 6.67 20.97 -0.01
N LEU A 252 7.80 21.12 -0.69
CA LEU A 252 8.86 22.05 -0.30
C LEU A 252 8.52 23.46 -0.80
N GLY A 253 8.47 24.44 0.10
CA GLY A 253 8.19 25.84 -0.23
C GLY A 253 9.35 26.52 -0.94
N ILE A 254 9.04 27.40 -1.89
CA ILE A 254 10.02 28.32 -2.48
C ILE A 254 9.87 29.67 -1.79
N GLN A 255 10.76 30.03 -0.87
CA GLN A 255 10.72 31.32 -0.18
C GLN A 255 11.19 32.45 -1.09
N ASN A 256 12.35 32.29 -1.71
CA ASN A 256 12.94 33.24 -2.66
C ASN A 256 13.28 32.52 -3.97
N TRP A 257 13.13 33.21 -5.10
CA TRP A 257 13.54 32.68 -6.40
C TRP A 257 13.89 33.81 -7.37
N ILE A 258 15.18 33.94 -7.65
CA ILE A 258 15.77 34.80 -8.66
C ILE A 258 16.32 33.92 -9.79
N ASN A 259 15.97 34.26 -11.03
CA ASN A 259 16.53 33.63 -12.22
C ASN A 259 17.09 34.73 -13.14
N ASN A 260 18.41 34.80 -13.27
CA ASN A 260 19.14 35.80 -14.04
C ASN A 260 18.64 37.24 -13.77
N GLY A 261 18.57 37.63 -12.50
CA GLY A 261 18.10 38.93 -12.04
C GLY A 261 16.58 39.12 -12.01
N THR A 262 15.80 38.17 -12.54
CA THR A 262 14.33 38.23 -12.52
C THR A 262 13.78 37.58 -11.25
N ASN A 263 12.99 38.32 -10.48
CA ASN A 263 12.22 37.74 -9.38
C ASN A 263 11.06 36.91 -9.94
N MET A 264 11.22 35.59 -9.93
CA MET A 264 10.29 34.65 -10.53
C MET A 264 8.96 34.60 -9.80
N ARG A 265 8.93 34.90 -8.50
CA ARG A 265 7.68 34.96 -7.73
C ARG A 265 6.78 36.09 -8.22
N ILE A 266 7.36 37.26 -8.49
CA ILE A 266 6.64 38.40 -9.08
C ILE A 266 6.22 38.09 -10.52
N ALA A 267 7.09 37.47 -11.31
CA ALA A 267 6.79 37.11 -12.69
C ALA A 267 5.61 36.12 -12.77
N LEU A 268 5.63 35.06 -11.96
CA LEU A 268 4.56 34.06 -11.87
C LEU A 268 3.26 34.67 -11.34
N SER A 269 3.35 35.50 -10.30
CA SER A 269 2.20 36.22 -9.73
C SER A 269 1.44 37.02 -10.80
N LYS A 270 2.17 37.75 -11.65
CA LYS A 270 1.59 38.49 -12.78
C LYS A 270 0.98 37.56 -13.83
N GLN A 271 1.69 36.49 -14.19
CA GLN A 271 1.26 35.55 -15.23
C GLN A 271 -0.01 34.78 -14.84
N PHE A 272 -0.07 34.28 -13.61
CA PHE A 272 -1.14 33.39 -13.13
C PHE A 272 -2.15 34.09 -12.20
N LYS A 273 -2.01 35.42 -12.00
CA LYS A 273 -2.96 36.28 -11.27
C LYS A 273 -3.19 35.85 -9.81
N PHE A 274 -2.13 35.54 -9.07
CA PHE A 274 -2.16 35.28 -7.63
C PHE A 274 -1.26 36.28 -6.88
N PRO A 275 -1.43 36.51 -5.56
CA PRO A 275 -0.61 37.48 -4.83
C PRO A 275 0.88 37.07 -4.75
N ALA A 276 1.81 37.99 -5.01
CA ALA A 276 3.25 37.70 -5.06
C ALA A 276 3.88 37.29 -3.71
N ASN A 277 3.22 37.65 -2.60
CA ASN A 277 3.62 37.33 -1.23
C ASN A 277 3.05 35.98 -0.73
N THR A 278 2.41 35.19 -1.60
CA THR A 278 1.86 33.89 -1.21
C THR A 278 2.97 32.87 -0.89
N SER A 279 2.83 32.12 0.19
CA SER A 279 3.62 30.90 0.44
C SER A 279 3.06 29.68 -0.32
N SER A 280 2.44 29.91 -1.49
CA SER A 280 1.74 28.88 -2.27
C SER A 280 2.63 28.20 -3.31
N ILE A 281 3.75 28.83 -3.71
CA ILE A 281 4.70 28.21 -4.64
C ILE A 281 5.41 27.06 -3.93
N ARG A 282 5.16 25.84 -4.40
CA ARG A 282 5.62 24.60 -3.81
C ARG A 282 6.25 23.71 -4.86
N VAL A 283 7.20 22.86 -4.45
CA VAL A 283 7.81 21.86 -5.30
C VAL A 283 7.55 20.45 -4.79
N TYR A 284 7.27 19.56 -5.74
CA TYR A 284 6.97 18.16 -5.50
C TYR A 284 7.86 17.28 -6.38
N PRO A 285 8.33 16.13 -5.87
CA PRO A 285 9.06 15.18 -6.69
C PRO A 285 8.14 14.56 -7.75
N THR A 286 8.65 14.37 -8.97
CA THR A 286 7.88 13.76 -10.08
C THR A 286 8.10 12.26 -10.23
N ASN A 287 8.92 11.66 -9.36
CA ASN A 287 9.44 10.30 -9.51
C ASN A 287 10.30 10.08 -10.78
N LEU A 288 10.76 11.16 -11.40
CA LEU A 288 11.69 11.13 -12.51
C LEU A 288 13.07 11.65 -12.07
N GLN A 289 14.09 11.01 -12.58
CA GLN A 289 15.49 11.33 -12.32
C GLN A 289 16.23 11.52 -13.63
N ARG A 290 17.27 12.35 -13.61
CA ARG A 290 18.20 12.54 -14.72
C ARG A 290 19.63 12.45 -14.21
N SER A 291 20.55 11.93 -15.01
CA SER A 291 21.98 12.00 -14.70
C SER A 291 22.46 13.44 -14.79
N THR A 292 23.31 13.83 -13.86
CA THR A 292 24.01 15.12 -13.84
C THR A 292 25.51 14.86 -13.69
N GLU A 293 26.35 15.87 -13.96
CA GLU A 293 27.82 15.73 -13.83
C GLU A 293 28.25 15.28 -12.43
N ASN A 294 27.49 15.67 -11.40
CA ASN A 294 27.80 15.41 -10.00
C ASN A 294 26.84 14.40 -9.35
N GLY A 295 26.12 13.59 -10.13
CA GLY A 295 25.27 12.51 -9.63
C GLY A 295 23.90 12.44 -10.29
N THR A 296 22.84 12.48 -9.49
CA THR A 296 21.46 12.29 -9.95
C THR A 296 20.62 13.51 -9.61
N GLY A 297 20.05 14.15 -10.62
CA GLY A 297 19.07 15.22 -10.45
C GLY A 297 17.65 14.68 -10.37
N ILE A 298 16.85 15.19 -9.44
CA ILE A 298 15.42 14.90 -9.34
C ILE A 298 14.66 15.92 -10.18
N ILE A 299 13.74 15.44 -11.02
CA ILE A 299 12.82 16.33 -11.74
C ILE A 299 11.69 16.69 -10.79
N ILE A 300 11.44 17.98 -10.63
CA ILE A 300 10.43 18.52 -9.72
C ILE A 300 9.30 19.18 -10.50
N LEU A 301 8.09 19.12 -9.94
CA LEU A 301 6.92 19.87 -10.38
C LEU A 301 6.78 21.10 -9.48
N ILE A 302 6.68 22.28 -10.07
CA ILE A 302 6.34 23.51 -9.36
C ILE A 302 4.83 23.71 -9.45
N THR A 303 4.16 23.88 -8.31
CA THR A 303 2.74 24.24 -8.22
C THR A 303 2.59 25.61 -7.59
N ILE A 304 1.45 26.26 -7.83
CA ILE A 304 1.18 27.64 -7.40
C ILE A 304 -0.20 27.77 -6.77
#